data_AF-A0A2M7CQ68-F1
#
_entry.id   AF-A0A2M7CQ68-F1
#
_cell.length_a   1.000
_cell.length_b   1.000
_cell.length_c   1.000
_cell.angle_alpha   90.00
_cell.angle_beta   90.00
_cell.angle_gamma   90.00
#
_symmetry.space_group_name_H-M   'P 1'
#
loop_
_entity.id
_entity.type
_entity.pdbx_description
1 polymer ?
#
loop_
_entity_poly.entity_id
_entity_poly.type
_entity_poly.pdbx_seq_one_letter_code
_entity_poly.pdbx_strand_id
1 'polypeptide(L)'
;MLEDIIQERKKKLENFIKTGVEPYPEKAKRTHKISEALINFSSLLKLRKKIFICGRIFGMRVMGNIVFYDIRDDSGNPAGSRQGGAYGARIQGVLKADALVGSPTQRRGKDNLKKEFALFKENLDIGDF
;
A
#
# COMPACT_ATOMS: atom_id res chain seq x y z
N MET A 1 26.35 -6.39 -9.30
CA MET A 1 25.55 -5.29 -8.68
C MET A 1 24.14 -5.22 -9.24
N LEU A 2 23.94 -5.03 -10.56
CA LEU A 2 22.59 -5.04 -11.14
C LEU A 2 21.96 -6.43 -11.14
N GLU A 3 22.72 -7.49 -11.46
CA GLU A 3 22.20 -8.86 -11.36
C GLU A 3 21.75 -9.20 -9.94
N ASP A 4 22.47 -8.76 -8.91
CA ASP A 4 22.17 -9.07 -7.51
C ASP A 4 20.81 -8.48 -7.08
N ILE A 5 20.53 -7.24 -7.47
CA ILE A 5 19.24 -6.56 -7.21
C ILE A 5 18.11 -7.27 -7.94
N ILE A 6 18.34 -7.70 -9.19
CA ILE A 6 17.33 -8.43 -9.97
C ILE A 6 17.05 -9.79 -9.33
N GLN A 7 18.08 -10.50 -8.87
CA GLN A 7 17.94 -11.78 -8.18
C GLN A 7 17.19 -11.64 -6.86
N GLU A 8 17.45 -10.58 -6.10
CA GLU A 8 16.71 -10.30 -4.87
C GLU A 8 15.22 -10.05 -5.13
N ARG A 9 14.89 -9.26 -6.15
CA ARG A 9 13.49 -9.02 -6.55
C ARG A 9 12.78 -10.29 -7.03
N LYS A 10 13.48 -11.15 -7.77
CA LYS A 10 12.94 -12.47 -8.18
C LYS A 10 12.64 -13.35 -6.97
N LYS A 11 13.52 -13.38 -5.96
CA LYS A 11 13.28 -14.14 -4.71
C LYS A 11 12.03 -13.63 -3.98
N LYS A 12 11.86 -12.30 -3.88
CA LYS A 12 10.67 -11.69 -3.28
C LYS A 12 9.39 -12.07 -4.03
N LEU A 13 9.44 -12.04 -5.37
CA LEU A 13 8.33 -12.47 -6.23
C LEU A 13 7.98 -13.95 -6.03
N GLU A 14 8.98 -14.83 -5.97
CA GLU A 14 8.76 -16.26 -5.69
C GLU A 14 8.13 -16.50 -4.31
N ASN A 15 8.50 -15.71 -3.30
CA ASN A 15 7.92 -15.80 -1.97
C ASN A 15 6.42 -15.49 -1.99
N PHE A 16 5.99 -14.45 -2.71
CA PHE A 16 4.57 -14.14 -2.88
C PHE A 16 3.81 -15.31 -3.53
N ILE A 17 4.36 -15.88 -4.60
CA ILE A 17 3.76 -17.04 -5.30
C ILE A 17 3.64 -18.25 -4.35
N LYS A 18 4.70 -18.57 -3.59
CA LYS A 18 4.70 -19.68 -2.61
C LYS A 18 3.64 -19.49 -1.52
N THR A 19 3.36 -18.25 -1.14
CA THR A 19 2.29 -17.94 -0.17
C THR A 19 0.88 -17.89 -0.76
N GLY A 20 0.74 -18.15 -2.07
CA GLY A 20 -0.55 -18.12 -2.76
C GLY A 20 -1.09 -16.71 -3.03
N VAL A 21 -0.24 -15.69 -2.92
CA VAL A 21 -0.58 -14.30 -3.27
C VAL A 21 -0.14 -14.05 -4.71
N GLU A 22 -1.09 -13.70 -5.58
CA GLU A 22 -0.80 -13.37 -6.97
C GLU A 22 -0.19 -11.96 -7.07
N PRO A 23 1.09 -11.81 -7.50
CA PRO A 23 1.75 -10.50 -7.52
C PRO A 23 1.18 -9.55 -8.58
N TYR A 24 0.62 -10.10 -9.66
CA TYR A 24 0.10 -9.35 -10.80
C TYR A 24 -1.32 -9.82 -11.14
N PRO A 25 -2.33 -9.46 -10.33
CA PRO A 25 -3.70 -9.87 -10.58
C PRO A 25 -4.26 -9.21 -11.84
N GLU A 26 -5.12 -9.91 -12.57
CA GLU A 26 -5.80 -9.37 -13.77
C GLU A 26 -6.65 -8.13 -13.44
N LYS A 27 -7.26 -8.10 -12.24
CA LYS A 27 -8.16 -7.03 -11.79
C LYS A 27 -7.85 -6.60 -10.36
N ALA A 28 -7.46 -5.35 -10.19
CA ALA A 28 -7.36 -4.70 -8.89
C ALA A 28 -8.65 -3.91 -8.57
N LYS A 29 -9.19 -4.07 -7.36
CA LYS A 29 -10.33 -3.27 -6.90
C LYS A 29 -9.87 -1.84 -6.62
N ARG A 30 -10.26 -0.89 -7.47
CA ARG A 30 -10.01 0.54 -7.30
C ARG A 30 -11.34 1.30 -7.32
N THR A 31 -11.68 1.99 -6.24
CA THR A 31 -12.92 2.78 -6.16
C THR A 31 -12.69 4.26 -6.39
N HIS A 32 -11.55 4.78 -5.95
CA HIS A 32 -11.25 6.22 -6.03
C HIS A 32 -9.81 6.47 -6.47
N LYS A 33 -9.58 7.62 -7.10
CA LYS A 33 -8.22 8.15 -7.26
C LYS A 33 -7.74 8.79 -5.97
N ILE A 34 -6.43 8.90 -5.80
CA ILE A 34 -5.84 9.52 -4.60
C ILE A 34 -6.28 10.99 -4.49
N SER A 35 -6.25 11.73 -5.60
CA SER A 35 -6.72 13.13 -5.63
C SER A 35 -8.19 13.26 -5.22
N GLU A 36 -9.08 12.40 -5.73
CA GLU A 36 -10.51 12.39 -5.40
C GLU A 36 -10.76 12.04 -3.93
N ALA A 37 -10.00 11.08 -3.39
CA ALA A 37 -10.09 10.71 -1.98
C ALA A 37 -9.66 11.84 -1.05
N LEU A 38 -8.64 12.61 -1.45
CA LEU A 38 -8.17 13.79 -0.69
C LEU A 38 -9.20 14.93 -0.73
N ILE A 39 -9.77 15.22 -1.91
CA ILE A 39 -10.79 16.27 -2.06
C ILE A 39 -12.05 15.93 -1.26
N ASN A 40 -12.51 14.68 -1.34
CA ASN A 40 -13.76 14.24 -0.72
C ASN A 40 -13.58 13.66 0.69
N PHE A 41 -12.42 13.84 1.31
CA PHE A 41 -12.08 13.21 2.59
C PHE A 41 -13.12 13.48 3.69
N SER A 42 -13.58 14.73 3.82
CA SER A 42 -14.58 15.12 4.82
C SER A 42 -15.91 14.36 4.64
N SER A 43 -16.37 14.21 3.40
CA SER A 43 -17.61 13.49 3.07
C SER A 43 -17.45 11.99 3.28
N LEU A 44 -16.31 11.42 2.87
CA LEU A 44 -16.00 10.00 3.04
C LEU A 44 -15.89 9.61 4.52
N LEU A 45 -15.30 10.48 5.34
CA LEU A 45 -15.19 10.31 6.78
C LEU A 45 -16.57 10.28 7.45
N LYS A 46 -17.46 11.21 7.09
CA LYS A 46 -18.85 11.25 7.62
C LYS A 46 -19.64 9.99 7.26
N LEU A 47 -19.47 9.50 6.03
CA LEU A 47 -20.16 8.31 5.53
C LEU A 47 -19.53 6.99 6.03
N ARG A 48 -18.35 7.05 6.66
CA ARG A 48 -17.56 5.87 7.08
C ARG A 48 -17.42 4.81 5.99
N LYS A 49 -17.39 5.25 4.72
CA LYS A 49 -17.31 4.35 3.57
C LYS A 49 -15.89 3.83 3.41
N LYS A 50 -15.77 2.53 3.17
CA LYS A 50 -14.50 1.90 2.79
C LYS A 50 -14.17 2.29 1.36
N ILE A 51 -12.95 2.74 1.16
CA ILE A 51 -12.42 3.11 -0.15
C ILE A 51 -11.23 2.22 -0.49
N PHE A 52 -11.11 1.85 -1.75
CA PHE A 52 -9.97 1.12 -2.29
C PHE A 52 -9.19 2.05 -3.22
N ILE A 53 -7.90 2.19 -2.93
CA ILE A 53 -6.97 3.06 -3.63
C ILE A 53 -5.81 2.18 -4.10
N CYS A 54 -5.29 2.46 -5.29
CA CYS A 54 -4.12 1.80 -5.85
C CYS A 54 -3.07 2.86 -6.21
N GLY A 55 -1.81 2.51 -6.10
CA GLY A 55 -0.69 3.36 -6.48
C GLY A 55 0.65 2.71 -6.16
N ARG A 56 1.73 3.35 -6.59
CA ARG A 56 3.10 2.89 -6.37
C ARG A 56 3.62 3.33 -5.00
N ILE A 57 4.36 2.46 -4.34
CA ILE A 57 5.00 2.75 -3.05
C ILE A 57 6.27 3.57 -3.29
N PHE A 58 6.31 4.80 -2.80
CA PHE A 58 7.44 5.71 -2.94
C PHE A 58 8.33 5.79 -1.70
N GLY A 59 7.78 5.46 -0.54
CA GLY A 59 8.50 5.48 0.72
C GLY A 59 7.94 4.42 1.65
N MET A 60 8.82 3.73 2.37
CA MET A 60 8.42 2.78 3.39
C MET A 60 9.32 2.97 4.61
N ARG A 61 8.73 2.98 5.80
CA ARG A 61 9.42 3.09 7.08
C ARG A 61 8.90 2.01 8.00
N VAL A 62 9.79 1.10 8.37
CA VAL A 62 9.45 -0.04 9.23
C VAL A 62 9.93 0.26 10.65
N MET A 63 9.00 0.25 11.61
CA MET A 63 9.25 0.50 13.02
C MET A 63 8.63 -0.63 13.86
N GLY A 64 9.39 -1.71 14.06
CA GLY A 64 8.95 -2.88 14.83
C GLY A 64 7.70 -3.53 14.23
N ASN A 65 6.56 -3.37 14.93
CA ASN A 65 5.24 -3.90 14.56
C ASN A 65 4.38 -2.90 13.78
N ILE A 66 4.95 -1.77 13.34
CA ILE A 66 4.26 -0.75 12.55
C ILE A 66 5.07 -0.47 11.28
N VAL A 67 4.38 -0.34 10.16
CA VAL A 67 4.95 0.10 8.88
C VAL A 67 4.18 1.32 8.41
N PHE A 68 4.90 2.41 8.15
CA PHE A 68 4.39 3.56 7.43
C PHE A 68 4.80 3.42 5.97
N TYR A 69 3.86 3.62 5.07
CA TYR A 69 4.14 3.61 3.64
C TYR A 69 3.51 4.83 2.98
N ASP A 70 4.18 5.35 1.95
CA ASP A 70 3.68 6.44 1.14
C ASP A 70 3.32 5.88 -0.25
N ILE A 71 2.04 5.92 -0.60
CA ILE A 71 1.54 5.52 -1.92
C ILE A 71 1.30 6.77 -2.76
N ARG A 72 1.68 6.71 -4.04
CA ARG A 72 1.36 7.73 -5.04
C ARG A 72 0.74 7.11 -6.27
N ASP A 73 -0.15 7.85 -6.88
CA ASP A 73 -0.83 7.48 -8.12
C ASP A 73 -0.59 8.58 -9.14
N ASP A 74 -0.84 8.28 -10.42
CA ASP A 74 -0.70 9.24 -11.51
C ASP A 74 -1.84 10.28 -11.54
N SER A 75 -2.77 10.20 -10.58
CA SER A 75 -3.69 11.31 -10.33
C SER A 75 -2.87 12.53 -9.89
N GLY A 76 -2.70 13.47 -10.82
CA GLY A 76 -1.95 14.71 -10.63
C GLY A 76 -2.32 15.46 -9.34
N ASN A 77 -1.45 16.39 -8.96
CA ASN A 77 -1.57 17.12 -7.69
C ASN A 77 -2.97 17.74 -7.54
N PRO A 78 -3.73 17.46 -6.46
CA PRO A 78 -5.02 18.10 -6.23
C PRO A 78 -4.79 19.62 -6.23
N ALA A 79 -5.50 20.31 -7.12
CA ALA A 79 -5.36 21.74 -7.36
C ALA A 79 -5.48 22.52 -6.04
N GLY A 80 -4.35 22.98 -5.49
CA GLY A 80 -4.32 23.78 -4.27
C GLY A 80 -3.10 23.65 -3.36
N SER A 81 -2.28 22.59 -3.46
CA SER A 81 -1.05 22.48 -2.64
C SER A 81 0.10 23.31 -3.26
N ARG A 82 0.28 24.52 -2.73
CA ARG A 82 1.23 25.53 -3.24
C ARG A 82 2.71 25.29 -2.87
N GLN A 83 3.07 24.08 -2.42
CA GLN A 83 4.46 23.70 -2.17
C GLN A 83 4.74 22.27 -2.63
N GLY A 84 5.49 22.16 -3.74
CA GLY A 84 6.55 21.14 -3.84
C GLY A 84 6.34 19.97 -4.80
N GLY A 85 6.58 20.21 -6.10
CA GLY A 85 7.20 19.23 -7.01
C GLY A 85 6.27 18.49 -7.99
N ALA A 86 6.85 18.08 -9.13
CA ALA A 86 6.23 17.38 -10.27
C ALA A 86 5.68 15.96 -9.96
N TYR A 87 5.39 15.68 -8.70
CA TYR A 87 5.01 14.36 -8.20
C TYR A 87 3.52 14.40 -7.81
N GLY A 88 2.72 13.47 -8.35
CA GLY A 88 1.27 13.39 -8.17
C GLY A 88 0.78 13.24 -6.73
N ALA A 89 -0.54 13.09 -6.57
CA ALA A 89 -1.20 13.00 -5.27
C ALA A 89 -0.62 11.85 -4.42
N ARG A 90 -0.37 12.12 -3.13
CA ARG A 90 0.22 11.16 -2.17
C ARG A 90 -0.70 10.93 -0.97
N ILE A 91 -0.76 9.69 -0.49
CA ILE A 91 -1.36 9.33 0.80
C ILE A 91 -0.36 8.49 1.59
N GLN A 92 -0.21 8.81 2.86
CA GLN A 92 0.52 7.98 3.82
C GLN A 92 -0.44 7.01 4.50
N GLY A 93 -0.13 5.72 4.42
CA GLY A 93 -0.85 4.65 5.11
C GLY A 93 -0.03 4.07 6.26
N VAL A 94 -0.72 3.41 7.19
CA VAL A 94 -0.13 2.75 8.36
C VAL A 94 -0.62 1.32 8.43
N LEU A 95 0.31 0.36 8.42
CA LEU A 95 0.06 -1.04 8.77
C LEU A 95 0.52 -1.28 10.19
N LYS A 96 -0.33 -1.87 11.02
CA LYS A 96 0.05 -2.33 12.35
C LYS A 96 -0.18 -3.83 12.42
N ALA A 97 0.80 -4.58 12.93
CA ALA A 97 0.76 -6.04 13.01
C ALA A 97 -0.45 -6.56 13.81
N ASP A 98 -0.93 -5.77 14.78
CA ASP A 98 -2.08 -6.12 15.62
C ASP A 98 -3.41 -5.51 15.15
N ALA A 99 -3.36 -4.58 14.19
CA ALA A 99 -4.52 -3.87 13.68
C ALA A 99 -4.28 -3.45 12.24
N LEU A 100 -4.84 -4.19 11.29
CA LEU A 100 -5.10 -3.62 9.97
C LEU A 100 -6.12 -2.50 10.16
N VAL A 101 -5.64 -1.26 10.28
CA VAL A 101 -6.45 -0.04 10.20
C VAL A 101 -7.00 0.01 8.78
N GLY A 102 -8.14 -0.67 8.55
CA GLY A 102 -8.81 -0.69 7.24
C GLY A 102 -9.77 -1.86 6.99
N SER A 103 -9.68 -2.99 7.70
CA SER A 103 -10.51 -4.16 7.38
C SER A 103 -11.20 -4.83 8.59
N PRO A 104 -12.50 -4.60 8.76
CA PRO A 104 -13.40 -5.50 9.51
C PRO A 104 -13.68 -6.84 8.80
N THR A 105 -13.24 -7.02 7.55
CA THR A 105 -13.72 -8.12 6.67
C THR A 105 -12.87 -9.39 6.67
N GLN A 106 -11.82 -9.50 7.47
CA GLN A 106 -11.19 -10.79 7.74
C GLN A 106 -11.00 -10.96 9.24
N ARG A 107 -11.96 -11.67 9.86
CA ARG A 107 -11.68 -12.49 11.03
C ARG A 107 -10.74 -13.64 10.61
N ARG A 108 -9.55 -13.34 10.09
CA ARG A 108 -8.46 -14.32 9.97
C ARG A 108 -7.76 -14.32 11.32
N GLY A 109 -7.55 -15.50 11.90
CA GLY A 109 -6.96 -15.65 13.23
C GLY A 109 -5.69 -14.81 13.41
N LYS A 110 -5.42 -14.34 14.64
CA LYS A 110 -4.25 -13.51 15.01
C LYS A 110 -2.93 -14.01 14.41
N ASP A 111 -2.79 -15.32 14.23
CA ASP A 111 -1.59 -15.95 13.70
C ASP A 111 -1.40 -15.74 12.18
N ASN A 112 -2.49 -15.64 11.42
CA ASN A 112 -2.44 -15.37 9.98
C ASN A 112 -2.11 -13.90 9.70
N LEU A 113 -2.57 -12.97 10.55
CA LEU A 113 -2.27 -11.53 10.46
C LEU A 113 -0.79 -11.24 10.64
N LYS A 114 -0.15 -11.90 11.61
CA LYS A 114 1.31 -11.76 11.83
C LYS A 114 2.12 -12.31 10.67
N LYS A 115 1.67 -13.41 10.06
CA LYS A 115 2.30 -14.01 8.87
C LYS A 115 2.18 -13.10 7.65
N GLU A 116 0.98 -12.55 7.39
CA GLU A 116 0.77 -11.59 6.30
C GLU A 116 1.62 -10.33 6.53
N PHE A 117 1.65 -9.78 7.75
CA PHE A 117 2.49 -8.62 8.08
C PHE A 117 3.99 -8.90 7.87
N ALA A 118 4.49 -10.08 8.30
CA ALA A 118 5.87 -10.48 8.08
C ALA A 118 6.18 -10.65 6.58
N LEU A 119 5.28 -11.29 5.83
CA LEU A 119 5.40 -11.44 4.38
C LEU A 119 5.51 -10.07 3.68
N PHE A 120 4.63 -9.13 4.02
CA PHE A 120 4.68 -7.78 3.45
C PHE A 120 5.94 -7.01 3.88
N LYS A 121 6.36 -7.12 5.14
CA LYS A 121 7.55 -6.43 5.63
C LYS A 121 8.84 -6.91 4.95
N GLU A 122 8.94 -8.20 4.62
CA GLU A 122 10.17 -8.81 4.11
C GLU A 122 10.27 -8.77 2.58
N ASN A 123 9.14 -8.69 1.87
CA ASN A 123 9.11 -8.87 0.42
C ASN A 123 8.68 -7.62 -0.36
N LEU A 124 8.24 -6.56 0.31
CA LEU A 124 7.83 -5.31 -0.33
C LEU A 124 8.99 -4.32 -0.38
N ASP A 125 9.29 -3.81 -1.58
CA ASP A 125 10.33 -2.79 -1.79
C ASP A 125 9.75 -1.45 -2.23
N ILE A 126 10.57 -0.41 -2.09
CA ILE A 126 10.28 0.91 -2.66
C ILE A 126 10.22 0.77 -4.18
N GLY A 127 9.12 1.24 -4.75
CA GLY A 127 8.83 1.17 -6.17
C GLY A 127 7.93 0.00 -6.56
N ASP A 128 7.48 -0.84 -5.63
CA ASP A 128 6.46 -1.85 -5.91
C ASP A 128 5.05 -1.23 -5.98
N PHE A 129 4.10 -1.96 -6.58
CA PHE A 129 2.72 -1.53 -6.87
C PHE A 129 1.69 -2.18 -5.94
#